data_AF-A0A842V713-F1
#
_entry.id   AF-A0A842V713-F1
#
_cell.length_a   1.000
_cell.length_b   1.000
_cell.length_c   1.000
_cell.angle_alpha   90.00
_cell.angle_beta   90.00
_cell.angle_gamma   90.00
#
_symmetry.space_group_name_H-M   'P 1'
#
loop_
_entity.id
_entity.type
_entity.pdbx_description
1 polymer ?
#
loop_
_entity_poly.entity_id
_entity_poly.type
_entity_poly.pdbx_seq_one_letter_code
_entity_poly.pdbx_strand_id
1 'polypeptide(L)'
;MKEKNKIECIIFDIGNVLLTFNPQELLTQATNRKDRIKAFLHKIILSETWLKMDKGLLTLEKGEKAFRLQFPEIDDLIEFFFQHWRSVFKPISENILVAHLLKQKAY
;
A
#
# COMPACT_ATOMS: atom_id res chain seq x y z
N MET A 1 11.85 -36.03 22.24
CA MET A 1 10.91 -35.10 21.57
C MET A 1 11.51 -33.71 21.68
N LYS A 2 11.70 -32.97 20.58
CA LYS A 2 12.14 -31.57 20.67
C LYS A 2 10.97 -30.74 21.20
N GLU A 3 11.18 -29.96 22.25
CA GLU A 3 10.22 -28.96 22.70
C GLU A 3 9.86 -28.05 21.52
N LYS A 4 8.56 -27.83 21.30
CA LYS A 4 8.10 -26.83 20.34
C LYS A 4 8.53 -25.46 20.86
N ASN A 5 9.24 -24.69 20.03
CA ASN A 5 9.61 -23.32 20.36
C ASN A 5 8.35 -22.52 20.74
N LYS A 6 8.37 -21.92 21.94
CA LYS A 6 7.33 -21.01 22.42
C LYS A 6 7.35 -19.75 21.57
N ILE A 7 6.19 -19.34 21.06
CA ILE A 7 6.03 -18.06 20.36
C ILE A 7 5.90 -16.98 21.42
N GLU A 8 6.68 -15.90 21.31
CA GLU A 8 6.70 -14.79 22.29
C GLU A 8 6.18 -13.48 21.71
N CYS A 9 6.17 -13.35 20.39
CA CYS A 9 5.75 -12.15 19.69
C CYS A 9 5.16 -12.52 18.34
N ILE A 10 4.10 -11.82 17.96
CA ILE A 10 3.48 -11.94 16.64
C ILE A 10 3.50 -10.56 15.99
N ILE A 11 4.20 -10.47 14.86
CA ILE A 11 4.33 -9.23 14.08
C ILE A 11 3.32 -9.30 12.94
N PHE A 12 2.49 -8.26 12.85
CA PHE A 12 1.56 -8.07 11.73
C PHE A 12 2.13 -7.00 10.79
N ASP A 13 2.17 -7.34 9.51
CA ASP A 13 2.27 -6.32 8.47
C ASP A 13 0.96 -5.52 8.39
N ILE A 14 0.98 -4.37 7.73
CA ILE A 14 -0.20 -3.51 7.56
C ILE A 14 -0.87 -3.81 6.23
N GLY A 15 -0.15 -3.67 5.12
CA GLY A 15 -0.71 -3.73 3.77
C GLY A 15 -1.14 -5.13 3.37
N ASN A 16 -2.41 -5.29 2.99
CA ASN A 16 -3.05 -6.58 2.72
C ASN A 16 -3.01 -7.59 3.89
N VAL A 17 -2.76 -7.11 5.11
CA VAL A 17 -2.83 -7.90 6.35
C VAL A 17 -3.81 -7.28 7.32
N LEU A 18 -3.54 -6.10 7.88
CA LEU A 18 -4.50 -5.41 8.75
C LEU A 18 -5.41 -4.46 7.97
N LEU A 19 -4.88 -3.84 6.92
CA LEU A 19 -5.59 -2.91 6.05
C LEU A 19 -5.45 -3.38 4.59
N THR A 20 -6.47 -3.18 3.78
CA THR A 20 -6.38 -3.43 2.33
C THR A 20 -5.33 -2.51 1.69
N PHE A 21 -4.66 -3.01 0.66
CA PHE A 21 -3.84 -2.19 -0.22
C PHE A 21 -4.02 -2.63 -1.68
N ASN A 22 -4.97 -2.01 -2.38
CA ASN A 22 -5.31 -2.27 -3.77
C ASN A 22 -5.32 -0.98 -4.62
N PRO A 23 -4.15 -0.49 -5.07
CA PRO A 23 -4.06 0.69 -5.93
C PRO A 23 -4.76 0.48 -7.28
N GLN A 24 -4.85 -0.76 -7.78
CA GLN A 24 -5.55 -1.05 -9.02
C GLN A 24 -7.05 -0.75 -8.93
N GLU A 25 -7.71 -1.17 -7.85
CA GLU A 25 -9.13 -0.88 -7.61
C GLU A 25 -9.39 0.63 -7.59
N LEU A 26 -8.54 1.42 -6.94
CA LEU A 26 -8.66 2.87 -6.95
C LEU A 26 -8.53 3.44 -8.37
N LEU A 27 -7.51 3.01 -9.14
CA LEU A 27 -7.28 3.52 -10.50
C LEU A 27 -8.42 3.17 -11.47
N THR A 28 -9.15 2.07 -11.25
CA THR A 28 -10.33 1.73 -12.07
C THR A 28 -11.47 2.74 -11.91
N GLN A 29 -11.48 3.55 -10.85
CA GLN A 29 -12.45 4.62 -10.66
C GLN A 29 -12.12 5.86 -11.52
N ALA A 30 -10.85 6.03 -11.91
CA ALA A 30 -10.40 7.14 -12.76
C ALA A 30 -10.36 6.78 -14.25
N THR A 31 -10.14 5.51 -14.60
CA THR A 31 -10.08 5.10 -16.01
C THR A 31 -10.42 3.63 -16.23
N ASN A 32 -11.00 3.33 -17.41
CA ASN A 32 -11.19 1.95 -17.89
C ASN A 32 -10.02 1.41 -18.73
N ARG A 33 -8.97 2.23 -18.94
CA ARG A 33 -7.80 1.89 -19.76
C ARG A 33 -6.81 1.01 -19.00
N LYS A 34 -6.97 -0.31 -19.12
CA LYS A 34 -6.13 -1.33 -18.45
C LYS A 34 -4.63 -1.16 -18.71
N ASP A 35 -4.25 -0.73 -19.91
CA ASP A 35 -2.87 -0.44 -20.29
C ASP A 35 -2.26 0.71 -19.47
N ARG A 36 -3.04 1.78 -19.24
CA ARG A 36 -2.60 2.91 -18.40
C ARG A 36 -2.49 2.53 -16.93
N ILE A 37 -3.46 1.77 -16.42
CA ILE A 37 -3.41 1.23 -15.04
C ILE A 37 -2.17 0.36 -14.87
N LYS A 38 -1.89 -0.54 -15.81
CA LYS A 38 -0.69 -1.38 -15.78
C LYS A 38 0.59 -0.54 -15.81
N ALA A 39 0.64 0.49 -16.67
CA ALA A 39 1.77 1.40 -16.73
C ALA A 39 1.98 2.13 -15.39
N PHE A 40 0.91 2.61 -14.76
CA PHE A 40 0.96 3.25 -13.45
C PHE A 40 1.52 2.30 -12.38
N LEU A 41 0.97 1.10 -12.25
CA LEU A 41 1.41 0.15 -11.23
C LEU A 41 2.91 -0.17 -11.37
N HIS A 42 3.36 -0.36 -12.61
CA HIS A 42 4.77 -0.64 -12.89
C HIS A 42 5.69 0.57 -12.65
N LYS A 43 5.28 1.76 -13.08
CA LYS A 43 6.11 2.98 -13.03
C LYS A 43 6.12 3.66 -11.67
N ILE A 44 5.05 3.51 -10.90
CA ILE A 44 4.84 4.20 -9.63
C ILE A 44 5.00 3.21 -8.49
N ILE A 45 4.05 2.27 -8.33
CA ILE A 45 3.99 1.37 -7.16
C ILE A 45 5.24 0.49 -7.02
N LEU A 46 5.78 0.00 -8.14
CA LEU A 46 6.98 -0.85 -8.14
C LEU A 46 8.30 -0.08 -8.24
N SER A 47 8.27 1.26 -8.15
CA SER A 47 9.45 2.09 -8.36
C SER A 47 10.32 2.25 -7.11
N GLU A 48 11.61 2.53 -7.32
CA GLU A 48 12.51 2.93 -6.24
C GLU A 48 12.07 4.24 -5.56
N THR A 49 11.46 5.15 -6.32
CA THR A 49 10.91 6.41 -5.78
C THR A 49 9.82 6.11 -4.76
N TRP A 50 8.89 5.20 -5.06
CA TRP A 50 7.86 4.77 -4.13
C TRP A 50 8.48 4.12 -2.89
N LEU A 51 9.49 3.26 -3.05
CA LEU A 51 10.21 2.65 -1.94
C LEU A 51 10.91 3.69 -1.03
N LYS A 52 11.47 4.76 -1.61
CA LYS A 52 12.06 5.87 -0.84
C LYS A 52 11.00 6.63 -0.05
N MET A 53 9.81 6.79 -0.62
CA MET A 53 8.68 7.43 0.07
C MET A 53 8.20 6.58 1.24
N ASP A 54 8.05 5.28 1.04
CA ASP A 54 7.67 4.32 2.06
C ASP A 54 8.65 4.30 3.25
N LYS A 55 9.96 4.40 2.96
CA LYS A 55 11.02 4.52 3.97
C LYS A 55 11.12 5.91 4.62
N GLY A 56 10.28 6.87 4.23
CA GLY A 56 10.35 8.25 4.73
C GLY A 56 11.57 9.06 4.25
N LEU A 57 12.31 8.55 3.26
CA LEU A 57 13.47 9.23 2.66
C LEU A 57 13.06 10.30 1.64
N LEU A 58 11.81 10.24 1.17
CA LEU A 58 11.22 11.20 0.23
C LEU A 58 9.80 11.54 0.68
N THR A 59 9.44 12.82 0.70
CA THR A 59 8.09 13.23 1.07
C THR A 59 7.09 12.89 -0.03
N LEU A 60 5.80 12.72 0.34
CA LEU A 60 4.72 12.49 -0.63
C LEU A 60 4.68 13.55 -1.72
N GLU A 61 4.72 14.84 -1.35
CA GLU A 61 4.70 15.97 -2.29
C GLU A 61 5.88 15.94 -3.28
N LYS A 62 7.10 15.68 -2.79
CA LYS A 62 8.28 15.60 -3.66
C LYS A 62 8.23 14.38 -4.57
N GLY A 63 7.76 13.25 -4.06
CA GLY A 63 7.56 12.02 -4.83
C GLY A 63 6.52 12.18 -5.94
N GLU A 64 5.34 12.70 -5.60
CA GLU A 64 4.28 13.01 -6.56
C GLU A 64 4.80 13.93 -7.66
N LYS A 65 5.43 15.05 -7.30
CA LYS A 65 6.00 16.00 -8.28
C LYS A 65 7.04 15.33 -9.19
N ALA A 66 7.91 14.48 -8.64
CA ALA A 66 8.89 13.74 -9.42
C ALA A 66 8.22 12.78 -10.41
N PHE A 67 7.19 12.05 -9.99
CA PHE A 67 6.43 11.16 -10.87
C PHE A 67 5.71 11.92 -11.99
N ARG A 68 5.04 13.03 -11.67
CA ARG A 68 4.34 13.87 -12.65
C ARG A 68 5.28 14.42 -13.72
N LEU A 69 6.49 14.84 -13.32
CA LEU A 69 7.54 15.27 -14.26
C LEU A 69 8.10 14.13 -15.11
N GLN A 70 8.27 12.94 -14.52
CA GLN A 70 8.89 11.80 -15.19
C GLN A 70 7.94 11.08 -16.14
N PHE A 71 6.64 11.06 -15.83
CA PHE A 71 5.62 10.27 -16.54
C PHE A 71 4.40 11.12 -16.92
N PRO A 72 4.58 12.15 -17.78
CA PRO A 72 3.48 13.05 -18.17
C PRO A 72 2.31 12.33 -18.86
N GLU A 73 2.53 11.14 -19.43
CA GLU A 73 1.49 10.33 -20.09
C GLU A 73 0.47 9.70 -19.13
N ILE A 74 0.75 9.67 -17.84
CA ILE A 74 -0.15 9.18 -16.77
C ILE A 74 -0.34 10.22 -15.66
N ASP A 75 -0.09 11.51 -15.95
CA ASP A 75 -0.13 12.60 -14.98
C ASP A 75 -1.47 12.71 -14.23
N ASP A 76 -2.59 12.59 -14.96
CA ASP A 76 -3.95 12.54 -14.43
C ASP A 76 -4.16 11.41 -13.42
N LEU A 77 -3.60 10.22 -13.70
CA LEU A 77 -3.69 9.07 -12.79
C LEU A 77 -2.80 9.25 -11.56
N ILE A 78 -1.65 9.91 -11.70
CA ILE A 78 -0.77 10.27 -10.58
C ILE A 78 -1.49 11.25 -9.67
N GLU A 79 -1.99 12.35 -10.20
CA GLU A 79 -2.75 13.33 -9.44
C GLU A 79 -3.94 12.70 -8.72
N PHE A 80 -4.76 11.94 -9.44
CA PHE A 80 -5.91 11.24 -8.86
C PHE A 80 -5.49 10.28 -7.73
N PHE A 81 -4.47 9.47 -7.96
CA PHE A 81 -4.00 8.52 -6.95
C PHE A 81 -3.52 9.24 -5.70
N PHE A 82 -2.68 10.28 -5.81
CA PHE A 82 -2.15 11.00 -4.65
C PHE A 82 -3.20 11.84 -3.91
N GLN A 83 -4.30 12.22 -4.57
CA GLN A 83 -5.46 12.82 -3.90
C GLN A 83 -6.29 11.79 -3.11
N HIS A 84 -6.39 10.54 -3.61
CA HIS A 84 -7.33 9.56 -3.09
C HIS A 84 -6.73 8.31 -2.42
N TRP A 85 -5.40 8.15 -2.39
CA TRP A 85 -4.71 6.92 -1.94
C TRP A 85 -5.13 6.45 -0.55
N ARG A 86 -5.49 7.36 0.36
CA ARG A 86 -5.95 7.01 1.71
C ARG A 86 -7.21 6.13 1.70
N SER A 87 -8.06 6.28 0.68
CA SER A 87 -9.29 5.47 0.52
C SER A 87 -9.00 3.99 0.23
N VAL A 88 -7.77 3.67 -0.18
CA VAL A 88 -7.32 2.31 -0.44
C VAL A 88 -7.23 1.51 0.86
N PHE A 89 -7.00 2.17 2.00
CA PHE A 89 -6.90 1.49 3.29
C PHE A 89 -8.27 1.31 3.93
N LYS A 90 -8.76 0.07 3.86
CA LYS A 90 -9.97 -0.37 4.55
C LYS A 90 -9.57 -1.45 5.57
N PRO A 91 -10.14 -1.46 6.77
CA PRO A 91 -9.91 -2.50 7.76
C PRO A 91 -10.20 -3.91 7.21
N ILE A 92 -9.29 -4.87 7.43
CA ILE A 92 -9.58 -6.29 7.28
C ILE A 92 -10.05 -6.80 8.65
N SER A 93 -11.37 -6.76 8.86
CA SER A 93 -11.99 -6.94 10.17
C SER A 93 -11.60 -8.25 10.86
N GLU A 94 -11.49 -9.34 10.10
CA GLU A 94 -11.11 -10.66 10.59
C GLU A 94 -9.69 -10.65 11.15
N ASN A 95 -8.76 -10.01 10.46
CA ASN A 95 -7.35 -9.97 10.86
C ASN A 95 -7.15 -9.03 12.06
N ILE A 96 -7.88 -7.92 12.10
CA ILE A 96 -7.89 -7.01 13.26
C ILE A 96 -8.44 -7.73 14.50
N LEU A 97 -9.50 -8.54 14.34
CA LEU A 97 -10.04 -9.34 15.44
C LEU A 97 -9.00 -10.35 15.96
N VAL A 98 -8.29 -11.03 15.06
CA VAL A 98 -7.20 -11.95 15.42
C VAL A 98 -6.09 -11.24 16.20
N ALA A 99 -5.65 -10.07 15.73
CA ALA A 99 -4.65 -9.27 16.43
C ALA A 99 -5.10 -8.89 17.85
N HIS A 100 -6.38 -8.54 18.02
CA HIS A 100 -6.95 -8.25 19.34
C HIS A 100 -6.98 -9.48 20.26
N LEU A 101 -7.42 -10.63 19.74
CA LEU A 101 -7.49 -11.88 20.50
C LEU A 101 -6.11 -12.39 20.94
N LEU A 102 -5.08 -12.20 20.11
CA LEU A 102 -3.71 -12.58 20.45
C LEU A 102 -3.14 -11.72 21.57
N LYS A 103 -3.38 -10.41 21.50
CA LYS A 103 -3.02 -9.47 22.58
C LYS A 103 -3.67 -9.85 23.91
N GLN A 104 -4.95 -10.25 23.90
CA GLN A 104 -5.65 -10.74 25.10
C GLN A 104 -5.03 -12.02 25.69
N LYS A 105 -4.38 -12.84 24.84
CA LYS A 105 -3.68 -14.06 25.24
C LYS A 105 -2.21 -13.82 25.63
N ALA A 106 -1.80 -12.56 25.79
CA ALA A 106 -0.44 -12.14 26.11
C ALA A 106 0.60 -12.57 25.05
N TYR A 107 0.20 -12.53 23.78
CA TYR A 107 1.12 -12.52 22.63
C TYR A 107 1.25 -11.11 22.05
#